data_AF-A0A9D7YZ90-F1
#
_entry.id   AF-A0A9D7YZ90-F1
#
_cell.length_a   1.000
_cell.length_b   1.000
_cell.length_c   1.000
_cell.angle_alpha   90.00
_cell.angle_beta   90.00
_cell.angle_gamma   90.00
#
_symmetry.space_group_name_H-M   'P 1'
#
loop_
_entity.id
_entity.type
_entity.pdbx_description
1 polymer ?
#
loop_
_entity_poly.entity_id
_entity_poly.type
_entity_poly.pdbx_seq_one_letter_code
_entity_poly.pdbx_strand_id
1 'polypeptide(L)'
;MLIFVLQTLAEILAGGTSLTSTEQIDFSHPSNRREEGAGPTLNLYIYDIRESKQFQQAGRQVERNITRHLQAGVVNWAPVWFDVSVLLTAWDRTTLGEHHFLSEALSVLMRHRALEEEFLVPELRGYGSLPMMVGLQPSLEPGSLWSALNVPLRSALYLTVTVPLDTQTTTVPLVWERIFDLRNQMHGTGNGSTQIMARRVVIAGVVKSATTNLPLMGAKTTLLRTRKFMESNKEGLFFFENLEMGNYVLNIDCPGYLPQNVNALVDDQSHTFKEIFLNPE
;
A
#
# COMPACT_ATOMS: atom_id res chain seq x y z
N MET A 1 9.72 -5.62 5.05
CA MET A 1 9.81 -4.23 5.57
C MET A 1 10.65 -4.15 6.84
N LEU A 2 10.18 -4.63 8.01
CA LEU A 2 10.86 -4.39 9.30
C LEU A 2 12.31 -4.87 9.38
N ILE A 3 12.58 -6.10 8.89
CA ILE A 3 13.94 -6.65 8.85
C ILE A 3 14.89 -5.78 8.04
N PHE A 4 14.41 -5.21 6.93
CA PHE A 4 15.19 -4.37 6.03
C PHE A 4 15.52 -3.02 6.65
N VAL A 5 14.60 -2.47 7.46
CA VAL A 5 14.86 -1.25 8.25
C VAL A 5 15.98 -1.50 9.25
N LEU A 6 15.89 -2.59 10.01
CA LEU A 6 16.92 -2.95 11.00
C LEU A 6 18.27 -3.22 10.34
N GLN A 7 18.28 -3.92 9.21
CA GLN A 7 19.50 -4.18 8.45
C GLN A 7 20.14 -2.88 7.94
N THR A 8 19.34 -2.00 7.33
CA THR A 8 19.82 -0.68 6.85
C THR A 8 20.43 0.13 7.98
N LEU A 9 19.74 0.24 9.13
CA LEU A 9 20.26 0.96 10.30
C LEU A 9 21.53 0.30 10.85
N ALA A 10 21.59 -1.02 10.87
CA ALA A 10 22.76 -1.76 11.35
C ALA A 10 23.98 -1.55 10.45
N GLU A 11 23.81 -1.56 9.13
CA GLU A 11 24.88 -1.29 8.16
C GLU A 11 25.40 0.15 8.29
N ILE A 12 24.50 1.13 8.41
CA ILE A 12 24.87 2.54 8.62
C ILE A 12 25.65 2.72 9.94
N LEU A 13 25.15 2.14 11.04
CA LEU A 13 25.80 2.25 12.35
C LEU A 13 27.15 1.53 12.37
N ALA A 14 27.24 0.33 11.80
CA ALA A 14 28.49 -0.42 11.73
C ALA A 14 29.54 0.29 10.85
N GLY A 15 29.12 0.96 9.77
CA GLY A 15 30.02 1.70 8.88
C GLY A 15 30.49 3.05 9.44
N GLY A 16 29.78 3.62 10.40
CA GLY A 16 30.04 4.97 10.92
C GLY A 16 30.54 5.06 12.37
N THR A 17 30.48 3.97 13.13
CA THR A 17 30.89 3.94 14.55
C THR A 17 32.14 3.07 14.76
N SER A 18 32.63 3.00 16.00
CA SER A 18 33.74 2.11 16.39
C SER A 18 33.40 0.59 16.36
N LEU A 19 32.27 0.18 15.80
CA LEU A 19 31.94 -1.24 15.61
C LEU A 19 32.85 -1.89 14.58
N THR A 20 33.19 -3.16 14.83
CA THR A 20 33.98 -3.97 13.89
C THR A 20 33.12 -4.81 12.97
N SER A 21 31.87 -5.10 13.37
CA SER A 21 30.91 -5.91 12.62
C SER A 21 29.48 -5.58 13.03
N THR A 22 28.53 -5.80 12.13
CA THR A 22 27.09 -5.75 12.41
C THR A 22 26.65 -6.79 13.44
N GLU A 23 27.44 -7.85 13.67
CA GLU A 23 27.19 -8.83 14.73
C GLU A 23 27.18 -8.22 16.13
N GLN A 24 27.82 -7.07 16.33
CA GLN A 24 27.80 -6.31 17.59
C GLN A 24 26.53 -5.43 17.74
N ILE A 25 25.55 -5.61 16.86
CA ILE A 25 24.23 -4.99 16.95
C ILE A 25 23.21 -6.07 17.28
N ASP A 26 22.57 -5.91 18.43
CA ASP A 26 21.54 -6.82 18.93
C ASP A 26 20.14 -6.27 18.58
N PHE A 27 19.21 -7.15 18.24
CA PHE A 27 17.83 -6.77 17.86
C PHE A 27 16.77 -7.31 18.82
N SER A 28 17.21 -7.98 19.89
CA SER A 28 16.34 -8.59 20.87
C SER A 28 15.86 -7.58 21.91
N HIS A 29 14.97 -8.03 22.79
CA HIS A 29 14.44 -7.21 23.86
C HIS A 29 15.57 -6.62 24.74
N PRO A 30 15.53 -5.34 25.19
CA PRO A 30 16.65 -4.69 25.86
C PRO A 30 17.12 -5.34 27.18
N SER A 31 16.31 -6.23 27.77
CA SER A 31 16.71 -7.04 28.93
C SER A 31 17.67 -8.18 28.59
N ASN A 32 17.72 -8.61 27.33
CA ASN A 32 18.51 -9.75 26.87
C ASN A 32 19.95 -9.30 26.62
N ARG A 33 20.64 -9.02 27.72
CA ARG A 33 22.04 -8.64 27.68
C ARG A 33 22.87 -9.82 27.17
N ARG A 34 23.72 -9.60 26.16
CA ARG A 34 24.77 -10.55 25.80
C ARG A 34 25.70 -10.79 27.00
N GLU A 35 26.25 -12.00 27.07
CA GLU A 35 27.07 -12.45 28.20
C GLU A 35 28.13 -11.42 28.62
N GLU A 36 28.36 -11.33 29.93
CA GLU A 36 29.36 -10.44 30.51
C GLU A 36 30.74 -10.77 29.96
N GLY A 37 31.27 -9.89 29.11
CA GLY A 37 32.53 -10.09 28.39
C GLY A 37 32.45 -9.75 26.91
N ALA A 38 31.25 -9.71 26.32
CA ALA A 38 31.03 -9.14 25.00
C ALA A 38 31.47 -7.67 24.99
N GLY A 39 32.19 -7.26 23.94
CA GLY A 39 32.67 -5.89 23.75
C GLY A 39 31.52 -4.87 23.59
N PRO A 40 31.84 -3.62 23.17
CA PRO A 40 30.81 -2.61 22.95
C PRO A 40 29.76 -3.14 21.97
N THR A 41 28.49 -3.00 22.35
CA THR A 41 27.33 -3.57 21.62
C THR A 41 26.22 -2.51 21.54
N LEU A 42 25.63 -2.34 20.36
CA LEU A 42 24.40 -1.55 20.20
C LEU A 42 23.19 -2.48 20.24
N ASN A 43 22.04 -1.97 20.67
CA ASN A 43 20.77 -2.68 20.55
C ASN A 43 19.72 -1.81 19.87
N LEU A 44 19.10 -2.34 18.82
CA LEU A 44 18.02 -1.73 18.06
C LEU A 44 16.72 -2.49 18.32
N TYR A 45 15.84 -1.93 19.14
CA TYR A 45 14.58 -2.55 19.53
C TYR A 45 13.39 -1.79 18.95
N ILE A 46 12.59 -2.43 18.09
CA ILE A 46 11.34 -1.84 17.57
C ILE A 46 10.27 -1.92 18.66
N TYR A 47 9.72 -0.78 19.09
CA TYR A 47 8.72 -0.74 20.16
C TYR A 47 7.32 -0.31 19.70
N ASP A 48 7.19 0.32 18.53
CA ASP A 48 5.91 0.79 18.00
C ASP A 48 5.97 0.86 16.47
N ILE A 49 4.88 0.46 15.81
CA ILE A 49 4.73 0.49 14.35
C ILE A 49 3.34 1.03 14.04
N ARG A 50 3.26 2.13 13.30
CA ARG A 50 2.00 2.80 12.99
C ARG A 50 1.97 3.26 11.55
N GLU A 51 0.78 3.32 10.96
CA GLU A 51 0.63 3.92 9.63
C GLU A 51 0.98 5.43 9.70
N SER A 52 1.76 5.90 8.73
CA SER A 52 2.27 7.26 8.71
C SER A 52 1.22 8.26 8.26
N LYS A 53 0.85 9.19 9.15
CA LYS A 53 -0.11 10.26 8.84
C LYS A 53 0.43 11.27 7.82
N GLN A 54 1.75 11.41 7.74
CA GLN A 54 2.41 12.38 6.85
C GLN A 54 2.20 12.02 5.37
N PHE A 55 2.23 10.72 5.05
CA PHE A 55 2.02 10.22 3.69
C PHE A 55 0.56 9.86 3.38
N GLN A 56 -0.31 9.72 4.39
CA GLN A 56 -1.78 9.64 4.16
C GLN A 56 -2.33 10.90 3.45
N GLN A 57 -1.78 12.08 3.75
CA GLN A 57 -2.23 13.35 3.14
C GLN A 57 -1.68 13.59 1.73
N ALA A 58 -0.63 12.85 1.32
CA ALA A 58 -0.06 12.90 -0.03
C ALA A 58 -0.83 12.06 -1.06
N GLY A 59 -2.01 11.56 -0.70
CA GLY A 59 -3.14 11.20 -1.56
C GLY A 59 -2.82 10.46 -2.86
N ARG A 60 -3.07 9.14 -2.87
CA ARG A 60 -3.39 8.28 -4.04
C ARG A 60 -3.15 8.95 -5.41
N GLN A 61 -1.89 9.16 -5.77
CA GLN A 61 -1.57 9.57 -7.13
C GLN A 61 -1.57 8.32 -8.00
N VAL A 62 -2.63 8.17 -8.78
CA VAL A 62 -2.68 7.20 -9.87
C VAL A 62 -1.73 7.70 -10.94
N GLU A 63 -0.49 7.24 -10.92
CA GLU A 63 0.46 7.52 -11.99
C GLU A 63 0.04 6.70 -13.22
N ARG A 64 -0.82 7.31 -14.04
CA ARG A 64 -1.14 6.80 -15.38
C ARG A 64 0.08 7.10 -16.24
N ASN A 65 1.01 6.16 -16.32
CA ASN A 65 2.01 6.16 -17.39
C ASN A 65 1.29 5.96 -18.72
N ILE A 66 0.87 7.07 -19.32
CA ILE A 66 0.38 7.12 -20.70
C ILE A 66 1.61 7.05 -21.61
N THR A 67 2.19 5.86 -21.72
CA THR A 67 3.10 5.54 -22.82
C THR A 67 2.31 4.74 -23.84
N ARG A 68 2.33 5.22 -25.08
CA ARG A 68 1.43 4.87 -26.19
C ARG A 68 1.50 3.42 -26.71
N HIS A 69 2.02 2.47 -25.96
CA HIS A 69 2.03 1.06 -26.33
C HIS A 69 1.60 0.19 -25.15
N LEU A 70 0.51 -0.55 -25.39
CA LEU A 70 -0.10 -1.53 -24.49
C LEU A 70 0.95 -2.51 -23.96
N GLN A 71 1.39 -2.30 -22.73
CA GLN A 71 2.01 -3.33 -21.91
C GLN A 71 1.22 -3.44 -20.61
N ALA A 72 1.07 -4.68 -20.15
CA ALA A 72 0.23 -5.12 -19.04
C ALA A 72 0.17 -4.10 -17.89
N GLY A 73 -1.02 -3.56 -17.64
CA GLY A 73 -1.25 -2.63 -16.54
C GLY A 73 -1.25 -3.36 -15.21
N VAL A 74 -0.11 -3.38 -14.52
CA VAL A 74 -0.03 -3.80 -13.12
C VAL A 74 -0.80 -2.77 -12.30
N VAL A 75 -1.86 -3.20 -11.60
CA VAL A 75 -2.53 -2.35 -10.61
C VAL A 75 -1.60 -2.28 -9.39
N ASN A 76 -0.65 -1.36 -9.43
CA ASN A 76 0.18 -1.02 -8.28
C ASN A 76 -0.73 -0.27 -7.29
N TRP A 77 -1.03 -0.89 -6.15
CA TRP A 77 -1.53 -0.12 -5.02
C TRP A 77 -0.41 0.83 -4.60
N ALA A 78 -0.73 2.12 -4.40
CA ALA A 78 0.25 3.04 -3.84
C ALA A 78 0.73 2.48 -2.50
N PRO A 79 2.05 2.45 -2.23
CA PRO A 79 2.59 1.86 -1.02
C PRO A 79 1.94 2.50 0.22
N VAL A 80 1.62 1.67 1.21
CA VAL A 80 1.16 2.16 2.51
C VAL A 80 2.39 2.47 3.34
N TRP A 81 2.49 3.69 3.84
CA TRP A 81 3.66 4.14 4.59
C TRP A 81 3.47 3.88 6.07
N PHE A 82 4.52 3.39 6.73
CA PHE A 82 4.54 3.11 8.16
C PHE A 82 5.67 3.86 8.85
N ASP A 83 5.36 4.48 9.97
CA ASP A 83 6.34 4.99 10.92
C ASP A 83 6.76 3.84 11.85
N VAL A 84 8.02 3.42 11.74
CA VAL A 84 8.64 2.38 12.56
C VAL A 84 9.46 3.05 13.65
N SER A 85 9.03 2.93 14.90
CA SER A 85 9.71 3.53 16.04
C SER A 85 10.68 2.55 16.68
N VAL A 86 11.95 2.96 16.75
CA VAL A 86 13.08 2.14 17.19
C VAL A 86 13.76 2.79 18.38
N LEU A 87 14.01 2.00 19.42
CA LEU A 87 14.80 2.36 20.59
C LEU A 87 16.24 1.88 20.35
N LEU A 88 17.18 2.82 20.31
CA LEU A 88 18.61 2.52 20.21
C LEU A 88 19.27 2.69 21.59
N THR A 89 19.82 1.60 22.11
CA THR A 89 20.59 1.58 23.37
C THR A 89 22.02 1.11 23.12
N ALA A 90 22.92 1.44 24.04
CA ALA A 90 24.30 1.00 23.98
C ALA A 90 24.71 0.29 25.27
N TRP A 91 25.63 -0.66 25.11
CA TRP A 91 26.25 -1.39 26.19
C TRP A 91 27.77 -1.36 26.01
N ASP A 92 28.46 -1.09 27.11
CA ASP A 92 29.92 -1.13 27.20
C ASP A 92 30.31 -1.54 28.64
N ARG A 93 31.61 -1.70 28.89
CA ARG A 93 32.19 -2.03 30.21
C ARG A 93 31.96 -0.91 31.24
N THR A 94 31.75 0.32 30.78
CA THR A 94 31.57 1.49 31.65
C THR A 94 30.40 2.33 31.14
N THR A 95 29.71 3.02 32.05
CA THR A 95 28.64 3.97 31.69
C THR A 95 29.15 5.11 30.82
N LEU A 96 30.38 5.59 31.04
CA LEU A 96 30.98 6.61 30.17
C LEU A 96 31.18 6.08 28.75
N GLY A 97 31.60 4.82 28.60
CA GLY A 97 31.69 4.12 27.33
C GLY A 97 30.33 3.96 26.64
N GLU A 98 29.28 3.59 27.39
CA GLU A 98 27.90 3.55 26.87
C GLU A 98 27.48 4.91 26.27
N HIS A 99 27.74 6.01 26.99
CA HIS A 99 27.43 7.36 26.51
C HIS A 99 28.30 7.80 25.33
N HIS A 100 29.60 7.50 25.35
CA HIS A 100 30.49 7.76 24.22
C HIS A 100 29.98 7.07 22.97
N PHE A 101 29.58 5.81 23.10
CA PHE A 101 29.13 5.01 21.99
C PHE A 101 27.75 5.45 21.46
N LEU A 102 26.85 5.88 22.34
CA LEU A 102 25.63 6.59 21.93
C LEU A 102 25.93 7.92 21.22
N SER A 103 26.99 8.63 21.61
CA SER A 103 27.41 9.88 20.96
C SER A 103 27.95 9.64 19.55
N GLU A 104 28.72 8.57 19.35
CA GLU A 104 29.14 8.12 18.01
C GLU A 104 27.93 7.78 17.15
N ALA A 105 27.03 6.93 17.66
CA ALA A 105 25.82 6.55 16.94
C ALA A 105 24.95 7.76 16.59
N LEU A 106 24.76 8.71 17.52
CA LEU A 106 24.07 9.96 17.26
C LEU A 106 24.74 10.75 16.14
N SER A 107 26.07 10.87 16.16
CA SER A 107 26.83 11.60 15.16
C SER A 107 26.66 11.01 13.75
N VAL A 108 26.59 9.68 13.65
CA VAL A 108 26.31 8.97 12.40
C VAL A 108 24.87 9.21 11.95
N LEU A 109 23.90 8.94 12.82
CA LEU A 109 22.47 9.08 12.51
C LEU A 109 22.09 10.50 12.08
N MET A 110 22.74 11.50 12.67
CA MET A 110 22.55 12.92 12.32
C MET A 110 23.01 13.27 10.91
N ARG A 111 23.95 12.50 10.32
CA ARG A 111 24.35 12.63 8.91
C ARG A 111 23.36 11.95 7.96
N HIS A 112 22.57 11.00 8.45
CA HIS A 112 21.62 10.21 7.67
C HIS A 112 20.15 10.49 8.05
N ARG A 113 19.79 11.76 8.33
CA ARG A 113 18.41 12.14 8.67
C ARG A 113 17.39 11.83 7.56
N ALA A 114 17.85 11.77 6.31
CA ALA A 114 17.16 11.09 5.24
C ALA A 114 18.02 9.89 4.85
N LEU A 115 17.46 8.69 4.89
CA LEU A 115 18.14 7.47 4.45
C LEU A 115 18.15 7.46 2.93
N GLU A 116 19.25 7.94 2.36
CA GLU A 116 19.43 7.98 0.91
C GLU A 116 19.47 6.57 0.32
N GLU A 117 19.00 6.44 -0.91
CA GLU A 117 18.77 5.17 -1.58
C GLU A 117 20.02 4.30 -1.71
N GLU A 118 21.21 4.92 -1.74
CA GLU A 118 22.50 4.24 -1.78
C GLU A 118 22.82 3.45 -0.50
N PHE A 119 22.30 3.89 0.65
CA PHE A 119 22.47 3.20 1.93
C PHE A 119 21.35 2.21 2.24
N LEU A 120 20.26 2.23 1.46
CA LEU A 120 19.15 1.30 1.64
C LEU A 120 19.52 -0.08 1.10
N VAL A 121 19.05 -1.12 1.80
CA VAL A 121 19.04 -2.47 1.26
C VAL A 121 18.09 -2.57 0.05
N PRO A 122 18.30 -3.52 -0.89
CA PRO A 122 17.58 -3.57 -2.16
C PRO A 122 16.04 -3.53 -2.03
N GLU A 123 15.48 -4.15 -1.01
CA GLU A 123 14.04 -4.28 -0.77
C GLU A 123 13.37 -2.98 -0.31
N LEU A 124 14.14 -1.95 0.07
CA LEU A 124 13.63 -0.64 0.43
C LEU A 124 13.89 0.44 -0.65
N ARG A 125 14.55 0.08 -1.75
CA ARG A 125 14.83 0.97 -2.87
C ARG A 125 13.60 1.14 -3.77
N GLY A 126 13.64 2.14 -4.65
CA GLY A 126 12.55 2.49 -5.59
C GLY A 126 11.59 3.56 -5.08
N TYR A 127 11.76 4.03 -3.83
CA TYR A 127 10.93 5.04 -3.19
C TYR A 127 11.66 6.35 -2.90
N GLY A 128 12.92 6.48 -3.36
CA GLY A 128 13.81 7.59 -3.04
C GLY A 128 14.29 7.54 -1.59
N SER A 129 14.70 8.71 -1.06
CA SER A 129 15.23 8.81 0.30
C SER A 129 14.12 8.65 1.35
N LEU A 130 14.31 7.73 2.30
CA LEU A 130 13.34 7.47 3.36
C LEU A 130 13.55 8.43 4.54
N PRO A 131 12.50 9.08 5.08
CA PRO A 131 12.65 9.99 6.20
C PRO A 131 13.03 9.23 7.49
N MET A 132 14.00 9.77 8.23
CA MET A 132 14.33 9.31 9.59
C MET A 132 14.39 10.48 10.58
N MET A 133 13.63 10.34 11.66
CA MET A 133 13.66 11.27 12.78
C MET A 133 14.52 10.70 13.90
N VAL A 134 15.38 11.54 14.49
CA VAL A 134 16.35 11.15 15.53
C VAL A 134 16.17 12.06 16.74
N GLY A 135 15.84 11.49 17.89
CA GLY A 135 15.74 12.21 19.16
C GLY A 135 14.51 13.12 19.28
N LEU A 136 13.47 12.91 18.47
CA LEU A 136 12.18 13.57 18.67
C LEU A 136 11.39 12.90 19.79
N GLN A 137 10.43 13.64 20.34
CA GLN A 137 9.57 13.12 21.41
C GLN A 137 8.84 11.85 20.94
N PRO A 138 9.03 10.70 21.62
CA PRO A 138 8.42 9.45 21.22
C PRO A 138 6.90 9.49 21.37
N SER A 139 6.20 8.68 20.57
CA SER A 139 4.74 8.49 20.64
C SER A 139 4.26 7.94 21.99
N LEU A 140 5.16 7.27 22.72
CA LEU A 140 4.95 6.70 24.04
C LEU A 140 5.88 7.38 25.04
N GLU A 141 5.35 7.73 26.21
CA GLU A 141 6.12 8.33 27.30
C GLU A 141 7.29 7.42 27.71
N PRO A 142 8.53 7.91 27.77
CA PRO A 142 9.70 7.11 28.15
C PRO A 142 9.49 6.31 29.44
N GLY A 143 8.95 6.94 30.50
CA GLY A 143 8.76 6.24 31.79
C GLY A 143 7.87 5.01 31.68
N SER A 144 6.79 5.12 30.90
CA SER A 144 5.87 4.01 30.63
C SER A 144 6.51 2.94 29.76
N LEU A 145 7.28 3.32 28.73
CA LEU A 145 7.99 2.37 27.87
C LEU A 145 8.97 1.52 28.69
N TRP A 146 9.87 2.15 29.45
CA TRP A 146 10.88 1.43 30.23
C TRP A 146 10.28 0.53 31.31
N SER A 147 9.20 1.00 31.95
CA SER A 147 8.42 0.18 32.88
C SER A 147 7.80 -1.05 32.20
N ALA A 148 7.21 -0.88 31.00
CA ALA A 148 6.63 -1.98 30.22
C ALA A 148 7.68 -2.99 29.73
N LEU A 149 8.89 -2.53 29.42
CA LEU A 149 10.02 -3.40 29.10
C LEU A 149 10.57 -4.13 30.33
N ASN A 150 10.18 -3.76 31.56
CA ASN A 150 10.74 -4.32 32.78
C ASN A 150 12.28 -4.18 32.83
N VAL A 151 12.80 -3.05 32.32
CA VAL A 151 14.22 -2.69 32.32
C VAL A 151 14.36 -1.32 33.01
N PRO A 152 15.38 -1.12 33.87
CA PRO A 152 15.65 0.21 34.44
C PRO A 152 15.80 1.26 33.35
N LEU A 153 15.28 2.47 33.58
CA LEU A 153 15.43 3.61 32.67
C LEU A 153 16.91 3.82 32.31
N ARG A 154 17.21 3.82 31.02
CA ARG A 154 18.56 4.02 30.47
C ARG A 154 18.60 5.17 29.48
N SER A 155 19.83 5.63 29.22
CA SER A 155 20.07 6.55 28.10
C SER A 155 19.87 5.82 26.78
N ALA A 156 19.07 6.41 25.90
CA ALA A 156 18.72 5.83 24.61
C ALA A 156 18.42 6.92 23.60
N LEU A 157 18.53 6.56 22.32
CA LEU A 157 18.08 7.38 21.20
C LEU A 157 16.77 6.83 20.66
N TYR A 158 15.79 7.71 20.51
CA TYR A 158 14.49 7.40 19.92
C TYR A 158 14.52 7.73 18.44
N LEU A 159 14.31 6.72 17.61
CA LEU A 159 14.32 6.83 16.16
C LEU A 159 12.92 6.56 15.62
N THR A 160 12.56 7.24 14.55
CA THR A 160 11.38 6.89 13.75
C THR A 160 11.79 6.88 12.29
N VAL A 161 11.65 5.73 11.64
CA VAL A 161 11.92 5.58 10.22
C VAL A 161 10.59 5.38 9.49
N THR A 162 10.30 6.24 8.52
CA THR A 162 9.09 6.12 7.70
C THR A 162 9.40 5.29 6.47
N VAL A 163 8.75 4.14 6.34
CA VAL A 163 9.05 3.14 5.31
C VAL A 163 7.80 2.69 4.56
N PRO A 164 7.92 2.40 3.25
CA PRO A 164 6.81 1.88 2.46
C PRO A 164 6.61 0.38 2.72
N LEU A 165 5.35 -0.04 2.76
CA LEU A 165 4.94 -1.42 2.66
C LEU A 165 4.13 -1.60 1.37
N ASP A 166 4.68 -2.41 0.48
CA ASP A 166 3.93 -2.88 -0.67
C ASP A 166 2.87 -3.88 -0.21
N THR A 167 1.61 -3.52 -0.44
CA THR A 167 0.54 -4.50 -0.36
C THR A 167 0.71 -5.41 -1.57
N GLN A 168 0.65 -6.73 -1.34
CA GLN A 168 0.88 -7.73 -2.38
C GLN A 168 0.15 -7.31 -3.65
N THR A 169 0.89 -7.26 -4.76
CA THR A 169 0.32 -7.19 -6.09
C THR A 169 -0.48 -8.46 -6.29
N THR A 170 -1.73 -8.44 -5.83
CA THR A 170 -2.70 -9.36 -6.37
C THR A 170 -2.74 -8.98 -7.83
N THR A 171 -2.27 -9.89 -8.69
CA THR A 171 -2.60 -9.84 -10.11
C THR A 171 -4.10 -10.09 -10.14
N VAL A 172 -4.89 -9.08 -9.80
CA VAL A 172 -6.28 -9.06 -10.15
C VAL A 172 -6.18 -9.04 -11.67
N PRO A 173 -6.64 -10.10 -12.38
CA PRO A 173 -6.74 -9.98 -13.81
C PRO A 173 -7.49 -8.68 -14.05
N LEU A 174 -6.91 -7.77 -14.86
CA LEU A 174 -7.66 -6.62 -15.34
C LEU A 174 -9.00 -7.17 -15.82
N VAL A 175 -10.07 -6.90 -15.08
CA VAL A 175 -11.43 -7.13 -15.56
C VAL A 175 -11.69 -6.02 -16.57
N TRP A 176 -10.92 -5.97 -17.66
CA TRP A 176 -11.08 -5.04 -18.78
C TRP A 176 -10.48 -5.54 -20.09
N GLU A 177 -10.44 -6.86 -20.30
CA GLU A 177 -10.27 -7.42 -21.66
C GLU A 177 -11.18 -8.63 -21.91
N ARG A 178 -12.46 -8.52 -21.50
CA ARG A 178 -13.50 -9.45 -21.99
C ARG A 178 -14.70 -8.75 -22.60
N ILE A 179 -14.50 -7.53 -23.12
CA ILE A 179 -15.47 -6.88 -24.02
C ILE A 179 -15.00 -6.88 -25.48
N PHE A 180 -13.71 -7.11 -25.76
CA PHE A 180 -13.21 -7.18 -27.14
C PHE A 180 -12.75 -8.58 -27.52
N ASP A 181 -13.65 -9.57 -27.52
CA ASP A 181 -13.54 -10.68 -28.47
C ASP A 181 -14.82 -11.53 -28.65
N LEU A 182 -15.98 -10.86 -28.68
CA LEU A 182 -17.21 -11.47 -29.21
C LEU A 182 -17.69 -10.72 -30.45
N ARG A 183 -16.82 -10.56 -31.44
CA ARG A 183 -17.29 -10.29 -32.82
C ARG A 183 -16.30 -10.69 -33.90
N ASN A 184 -15.93 -11.96 -33.95
CA ASN A 184 -15.63 -12.54 -35.25
C ASN A 184 -16.10 -13.98 -35.38
N GLN A 185 -17.40 -14.17 -35.27
CA GLN A 185 -18.09 -15.31 -35.87
C GLN A 185 -19.58 -14.99 -35.93
N MET A 186 -19.94 -14.12 -36.88
CA MET A 186 -21.09 -14.35 -37.77
C MET A 186 -21.26 -13.18 -38.73
N HIS A 187 -20.95 -13.47 -39.99
CA HIS A 187 -21.52 -12.91 -41.22
C HIS A 187 -21.18 -11.48 -41.64
N GLY A 188 -20.54 -11.39 -42.81
CA GLY A 188 -20.49 -10.19 -43.63
C GLY A 188 -19.34 -10.17 -44.63
N THR A 189 -19.36 -11.03 -45.64
CA THR A 189 -18.56 -10.91 -46.86
C THR A 189 -18.70 -9.51 -47.47
N GLY A 190 -17.59 -8.75 -47.55
CA GLY A 190 -17.58 -7.47 -48.25
C GLY A 190 -16.27 -6.70 -48.04
N ASN A 191 -15.49 -6.57 -49.11
CA ASN A 191 -14.33 -5.67 -49.17
C ASN A 191 -14.78 -4.23 -48.90
N GLY A 192 -14.29 -3.65 -47.80
CA GLY A 192 -14.49 -2.25 -47.48
C GLY A 192 -13.77 -1.91 -46.18
N SER A 193 -12.84 -0.97 -46.25
CA SER A 193 -12.02 -0.42 -45.17
C SER A 193 -12.65 -0.55 -43.77
N THR A 194 -12.04 -1.36 -42.92
CA THR A 194 -12.40 -1.53 -41.51
C THR A 194 -12.13 -0.23 -40.75
N GLN A 195 -13.10 0.67 -40.78
CA GLN A 195 -13.14 1.80 -39.86
C GLN A 195 -13.38 1.21 -38.48
N ILE A 196 -12.33 1.17 -37.66
CA ILE A 196 -12.38 0.72 -36.26
C ILE A 196 -13.25 1.75 -35.51
N MET A 197 -14.56 1.55 -35.57
CA MET A 197 -15.52 2.24 -34.70
C MET A 197 -15.32 1.62 -33.32
N ALA A 198 -14.37 2.17 -32.56
CA ALA A 198 -14.18 1.88 -31.16
C ALA A 198 -15.50 2.18 -30.44
N ARG A 199 -16.31 1.13 -30.22
CA ARG A 199 -17.55 1.24 -29.46
C ARG A 199 -17.15 1.53 -28.02
N ARG A 200 -17.38 2.77 -27.60
CA ARG A 200 -17.03 3.27 -26.27
C ARG A 200 -18.00 2.60 -25.29
N VAL A 201 -17.52 1.68 -24.46
CA VAL A 201 -18.24 1.25 -23.25
C VAL A 201 -18.39 2.48 -22.37
N VAL A 202 -19.54 2.73 -21.75
CA VAL A 202 -19.79 4.02 -21.09
C VAL A 202 -20.14 3.87 -19.62
N ILE A 203 -20.92 2.85 -19.27
CA ILE A 203 -21.29 2.52 -17.88
C ILE A 203 -20.98 1.05 -17.64
N ALA A 204 -20.32 0.71 -16.54
CA ALA A 204 -20.07 -0.66 -16.12
C ALA A 204 -20.22 -0.81 -14.60
N GLY A 205 -20.37 -2.04 -14.12
CA GLY A 205 -20.48 -2.27 -12.69
C GLY A 205 -20.48 -3.74 -12.29
N VAL A 206 -20.45 -3.96 -10.98
CA VAL A 206 -20.56 -5.27 -10.35
C VAL A 206 -21.70 -5.26 -9.34
N VAL A 207 -22.52 -6.31 -9.36
CA VAL A 207 -23.62 -6.54 -8.41
C VAL A 207 -23.21 -7.60 -7.41
N LYS A 208 -23.28 -7.28 -6.12
CA LYS A 208 -22.91 -8.16 -5.00
C LYS A 208 -24.04 -8.24 -3.98
N SER A 209 -24.07 -9.32 -3.20
CA SER A 209 -24.91 -9.39 -2.00
C SER A 209 -24.35 -8.49 -0.91
N ALA A 210 -25.20 -7.67 -0.29
CA ALA A 210 -24.81 -6.81 0.82
C ALA A 210 -24.37 -7.60 2.07
N THR A 211 -24.92 -8.81 2.26
CA THR A 211 -24.66 -9.64 3.45
C THR A 211 -23.39 -10.50 3.31
N THR A 212 -23.19 -11.11 2.14
CA THR A 212 -22.07 -12.05 1.93
C THR A 212 -20.91 -11.46 1.14
N ASN A 213 -21.08 -10.28 0.55
CA ASN A 213 -20.13 -9.64 -0.36
C ASN A 213 -19.76 -10.50 -1.60
N LEU A 214 -20.55 -11.55 -1.89
CA LEU A 214 -20.36 -12.42 -3.05
C LEU A 214 -21.06 -11.85 -4.30
N PRO A 215 -20.51 -12.05 -5.50
CA PRO A 215 -21.11 -11.57 -6.75
C PRO A 215 -22.44 -12.27 -7.04
N LEU A 216 -23.39 -11.50 -7.58
CA LEU A 216 -24.71 -11.99 -7.97
C LEU A 216 -24.77 -12.18 -9.49
N MET A 217 -24.94 -13.43 -9.92
CA MET A 217 -25.15 -13.79 -11.32
C MET A 217 -26.63 -13.64 -11.69
N GLY A 218 -26.92 -13.12 -12.89
CA GLY A 218 -28.29 -12.98 -13.39
C GLY A 218 -29.07 -11.79 -12.85
N ALA A 219 -28.40 -10.86 -12.17
CA ALA A 219 -29.00 -9.59 -11.77
C ALA A 219 -29.26 -8.73 -13.02
N LYS A 220 -30.53 -8.44 -13.28
CA LYS A 220 -30.99 -7.66 -14.41
C LYS A 220 -30.84 -6.18 -14.12
N THR A 221 -29.92 -5.53 -14.83
CA THR A 221 -29.72 -4.09 -14.79
C THR A 221 -30.42 -3.44 -15.97
N THR A 222 -31.35 -2.53 -15.71
CA THR A 222 -32.13 -1.80 -16.71
C THR A 222 -31.81 -0.30 -16.64
N LEU A 223 -31.50 0.32 -17.78
CA LEU A 223 -31.37 1.77 -17.86
C LEU A 223 -32.77 2.39 -17.94
N LEU A 224 -33.24 2.98 -16.85
CA LEU A 224 -34.55 3.64 -16.79
C LEU A 224 -34.65 4.74 -17.85
N ARG A 225 -35.83 4.84 -18.49
CA ARG A 225 -36.10 5.70 -19.66
C ARG A 225 -35.43 5.26 -20.97
N THR A 226 -34.77 4.11 -20.99
CA THR A 226 -34.32 3.44 -22.23
C THR A 226 -34.89 2.02 -22.29
N ARG A 227 -34.81 1.38 -23.47
CA ARG A 227 -35.12 -0.06 -23.62
C ARG A 227 -33.89 -0.96 -23.45
N LYS A 228 -32.76 -0.41 -22.99
CA LYS A 228 -31.51 -1.16 -22.83
C LYS A 228 -31.48 -1.82 -21.45
N PHE A 229 -31.21 -3.12 -21.42
CA PHE A 229 -30.96 -3.87 -20.19
C PHE A 229 -29.81 -4.87 -20.42
N MET A 230 -29.21 -5.32 -19.33
CA MET A 230 -28.11 -6.29 -19.30
C MET A 230 -28.23 -7.14 -18.04
N GLU A 231 -27.83 -8.40 -18.12
CA GLU A 231 -27.78 -9.30 -16.97
C GLU A 231 -26.34 -9.48 -16.52
N SER A 232 -26.13 -9.60 -15.20
CA SER A 232 -24.80 -9.80 -14.64
C SER A 232 -24.28 -11.21 -14.91
N ASN A 233 -22.97 -11.33 -15.18
CA ASN A 233 -22.31 -12.62 -15.41
C ASN A 233 -21.96 -13.34 -14.09
N LYS A 234 -21.17 -14.43 -14.16
CA LYS A 234 -20.80 -15.24 -12.98
C LYS A 234 -19.99 -14.48 -11.95
N GLU A 235 -19.29 -13.44 -12.39
CA GLU A 235 -18.50 -12.53 -11.59
C GLU A 235 -19.32 -11.30 -11.13
N GLY A 236 -20.63 -11.27 -11.42
CA GLY A 236 -21.55 -10.19 -11.04
C GLY A 236 -21.48 -8.96 -11.94
N LEU A 237 -20.79 -9.01 -13.06
CA LEU A 237 -20.46 -7.86 -13.90
C LEU A 237 -21.53 -7.55 -14.95
N PHE A 238 -21.81 -6.27 -15.17
CA PHE A 238 -22.62 -5.74 -16.27
C PHE A 238 -21.96 -4.50 -16.91
N PHE A 239 -22.37 -4.16 -18.13
CA PHE A 239 -21.90 -2.96 -18.85
C PHE A 239 -22.90 -2.48 -19.91
N PHE A 240 -22.80 -1.21 -20.29
CA PHE A 240 -23.56 -0.58 -21.37
C PHE A 240 -22.62 0.21 -22.28
N GLU A 241 -22.83 0.06 -23.58
CA GLU A 241 -22.07 0.73 -24.63
C GLU A 241 -22.91 1.76 -25.38
N ASN A 242 -22.22 2.71 -26.03
CA ASN A 242 -22.81 3.73 -26.89
C ASN A 242 -23.98 4.46 -26.22
N LEU A 243 -23.72 5.03 -25.05
CA LEU A 243 -24.65 5.93 -24.37
C LEU A 243 -24.24 7.37 -24.65
N GLU A 244 -25.23 8.23 -24.87
CA GLU A 244 -25.00 9.67 -25.00
C GLU A 244 -24.64 10.26 -23.63
N MET A 245 -23.96 11.41 -23.65
CA MET A 245 -23.64 12.14 -22.41
C MET A 245 -24.92 12.51 -21.68
N GLY A 246 -24.94 12.28 -20.37
CA GLY A 246 -26.14 12.51 -19.57
C GLY A 246 -26.18 11.70 -18.28
N ASN A 247 -27.20 12.01 -17.47
CA ASN A 247 -27.47 11.29 -16.23
C ASN A 247 -28.45 10.15 -16.49
N TYR A 248 -28.03 8.94 -16.14
CA TYR A 248 -28.82 7.73 -16.21
C TYR A 248 -29.16 7.21 -14.82
N VAL A 249 -30.30 6.53 -14.73
CA VAL A 249 -30.68 5.78 -13.54
C VAL A 249 -30.75 4.31 -13.91
N LEU A 250 -29.94 3.51 -13.25
CA LEU A 250 -29.92 2.05 -13.37
C LEU A 250 -30.90 1.48 -12.36
N ASN A 251 -31.80 0.61 -12.78
CA ASN A 251 -32.60 -0.23 -11.92
C ASN A 251 -32.04 -1.65 -11.94
N ILE A 252 -31.66 -2.18 -10.78
CA ILE A 252 -31.04 -3.50 -10.64
C ILE A 252 -32.03 -4.38 -9.90
N ASP A 253 -32.41 -5.47 -10.55
CA ASP A 253 -33.38 -6.44 -10.06
C ASP A 253 -32.76 -7.84 -10.09
N CYS A 254 -32.87 -8.58 -9.00
CA CYS A 254 -32.31 -9.92 -8.88
C CYS A 254 -33.25 -10.79 -8.04
N PRO A 255 -33.65 -11.99 -8.51
CA PRO A 255 -34.53 -12.86 -7.73
C PRO A 255 -34.00 -13.13 -6.32
N GLY A 256 -34.86 -12.94 -5.31
CA GLY A 256 -34.50 -13.09 -3.89
C GLY A 256 -33.77 -11.89 -3.26
N TYR A 257 -33.71 -10.77 -3.97
CA TYR A 257 -33.13 -9.51 -3.50
C TYR A 257 -34.07 -8.33 -3.77
N LEU A 258 -34.06 -7.35 -2.86
CA LEU A 258 -34.81 -6.11 -3.04
C LEU A 258 -34.20 -5.29 -4.19
N PRO A 259 -35.02 -4.81 -5.15
CA PRO A 259 -34.52 -4.03 -6.28
C PRO A 259 -33.98 -2.67 -5.83
N GLN A 260 -32.93 -2.19 -6.51
CA GLN A 260 -32.25 -0.94 -6.17
C GLN A 260 -32.07 -0.04 -7.39
N ASN A 261 -32.19 1.28 -7.17
CA ASN A 261 -31.90 2.29 -8.19
C ASN A 261 -30.57 3.00 -7.92
N VAL A 262 -29.74 3.17 -8.95
CA VAL A 262 -28.41 3.78 -8.86
C VAL A 262 -28.20 4.80 -9.98
N ASN A 263 -27.75 6.01 -9.63
CA ASN A 263 -27.44 7.05 -10.60
C ASN A 263 -26.05 6.87 -11.21
N ALA A 264 -25.94 7.04 -12.52
CA ALA A 264 -24.68 7.01 -13.27
C ALA A 264 -24.60 8.21 -14.21
N LEU A 265 -23.54 9.00 -14.11
CA LEU A 265 -23.28 10.15 -14.98
C LEU A 265 -22.29 9.74 -16.07
N VAL A 266 -22.67 9.98 -17.32
CA VAL A 266 -21.82 9.82 -18.50
C VAL A 266 -21.33 11.20 -18.95
N ASP A 267 -20.02 11.40 -19.01
CA ASP A 267 -19.37 12.60 -19.55
C ASP A 267 -18.34 12.24 -20.66
N ASP A 268 -17.74 13.25 -21.28
CA ASP A 268 -16.81 13.07 -22.41
C ASP A 268 -15.44 12.49 -22.02
N GLN A 269 -15.12 12.52 -20.72
CA GLN A 269 -13.76 12.26 -20.23
C GLN A 269 -13.66 11.01 -19.34
N SER A 270 -14.77 10.34 -19.01
CA SER A 270 -14.77 9.20 -18.09
C SER A 270 -15.74 8.08 -18.46
N HIS A 271 -15.37 6.87 -18.03
CA HIS A 271 -16.23 5.69 -18.01
C HIS A 271 -16.75 5.52 -16.58
N THR A 272 -18.05 5.33 -16.40
CA THR A 272 -18.66 5.25 -15.07
C THR A 272 -18.66 3.81 -14.57
N PHE A 273 -17.92 3.51 -13.49
CA PHE A 273 -17.99 2.21 -12.82
C PHE A 273 -18.83 2.29 -11.54
N LYS A 274 -19.68 1.29 -11.27
CA LYS A 274 -20.53 1.20 -10.07
C LYS A 274 -20.39 -0.15 -9.38
N GLU A 275 -20.02 -0.14 -8.10
CA GLU A 275 -20.26 -1.28 -7.21
C GLU A 275 -21.65 -1.14 -6.58
N ILE A 276 -22.47 -2.19 -6.70
CA ILE A 276 -23.87 -2.20 -6.30
C ILE A 276 -24.11 -3.37 -5.35
N PHE A 277 -24.68 -3.08 -4.19
CA PHE A 277 -24.94 -4.06 -3.15
C PHE A 277 -26.45 -4.23 -2.97
N LEU A 278 -26.97 -5.40 -3.31
CA LEU A 278 -28.38 -5.72 -3.12
C LEU A 278 -28.60 -6.38 -1.77
N ASN A 279 -29.65 -5.94 -1.08
CA ASN A 279 -30.10 -6.58 0.15
C ASN A 279 -31.02 -7.75 -0.20
N PRO A 280 -30.86 -8.92 0.44
CA PRO A 280 -31.82 -10.02 0.28
C PRO A 280 -33.21 -9.59 0.75
N GLU A 281 -34.26 -10.19 0.16
CA GLU A 281 -35.67 -10.00 0.57
C GLU A 281 -36.00 -10.63 1.92
#